data_AF-F7JRX7-F1
#
_entry.id   AF-F7JRX7-F1
#
_cell.length_a   1.000
_cell.length_b   1.000
_cell.length_c   1.000
_cell.angle_alpha   90.00
_cell.angle_beta   90.00
_cell.angle_gamma   90.00
#
_symmetry.space_group_name_H-M   'P 1'
#
loop_
_entity.id
_entity.type
_entity.pdbx_description
1 polymer ?
#
loop_
_entity_poly.entity_id
_entity_poly.type
_entity_poly.pdbx_seq_one_letter_code
_entity_poly.pdbx_strand_id
1 'polypeptide(L)' 'MNMALAEQKIYTMEDIYNLPDGQRAELIDGKLYNMAPPTRQHQQIILYLARKISDYIDEKKEVVKSIWLRLLYF' A
#
# COMPACT_ATOMS: atom_id res chain seq x y z
N MET A 1 -28.21 6.20 33.93
CA MET A 1 -26.91 6.25 33.22
C MET A 1 -27.20 6.54 31.76
N ASN A 2 -27.00 7.78 31.33
CA ASN A 2 -27.10 8.13 29.91
C ASN A 2 -25.76 7.77 29.25
N MET A 3 -25.72 6.67 28.50
CA MET A 3 -24.65 6.46 27.52
C MET A 3 -24.89 7.45 26.40
N ALA A 4 -24.08 8.52 26.36
CA ALA A 4 -24.02 9.40 25.20
C ALA A 4 -23.69 8.54 23.98
N LEU A 5 -24.59 8.52 23.00
CA LEU A 5 -24.35 7.89 21.71
C LEU A 5 -23.15 8.61 21.10
N ALA A 6 -22.00 7.92 20.96
CA ALA A 6 -20.81 8.52 20.38
C ALA A 6 -21.18 9.07 18.99
N GLU A 7 -21.15 10.40 18.84
CA GLU A 7 -21.33 11.03 17.54
C GLU A 7 -20.28 10.45 16.59
N GLN A 8 -20.72 9.99 15.42
CA GLN A 8 -19.81 9.50 14.38
C GLN A 8 -19.04 10.72 13.86
N LYS A 9 -17.88 10.99 14.48
CA LYS A 9 -16.98 12.04 14.02
C LYS A 9 -16.53 11.69 12.60
N ILE A 10 -16.87 12.54 11.64
CA ILE A 10 -16.38 12.46 10.27
C ILE A 10 -15.01 13.14 10.26
N TYR A 11 -13.99 12.36 9.94
CA TYR A 11 -12.63 12.83 9.83
C TYR A 11 -12.35 13.35 8.42
N THR A 12 -11.43 14.30 8.35
CA THR A 12 -11.00 14.96 7.12
C THR A 12 -9.50 14.78 6.90
N MET A 13 -9.00 15.25 5.76
CA MET A 13 -7.58 15.24 5.48
C MET A 13 -6.76 16.04 6.51
N GLU A 14 -7.34 17.10 7.07
CA GLU A 14 -6.67 17.90 8.12
C GLU A 14 -6.37 17.06 9.37
N ASP A 15 -7.26 16.14 9.75
CA ASP A 15 -7.03 15.24 10.86
C ASP A 15 -5.86 14.26 10.61
N ILE A 16 -5.62 13.84 9.36
CA ILE A 16 -4.45 13.03 8.96
C ILE A 16 -3.16 13.85 9.10
N TYR A 17 -3.15 15.08 8.60
CA TYR A 17 -1.95 15.93 8.62
C TYR A 17 -1.55 16.37 10.04
N ASN A 18 -2.51 16.42 10.95
CA ASN A 18 -2.29 16.77 12.36
C ASN A 18 -1.94 15.56 13.26
N LEU A 19 -1.73 14.37 12.70
CA LEU A 19 -1.31 13.21 13.48
C LEU A 19 0.05 13.45 14.14
N PRO A 20 0.26 12.99 15.39
CA PRO A 20 1.57 13.02 16.04
C PRO A 20 2.61 12.27 15.21
N ASP A 21 3.86 12.73 15.27
CA ASP A 21 4.95 12.06 14.59
C ASP A 21 5.06 10.58 15.03
N GLY A 22 5.37 9.72 14.06
CA GLY A 22 5.38 8.27 14.25
C GLY A 22 4.01 7.59 14.28
N GLN A 23 2.89 8.34 14.31
CA GLN A 23 1.56 7.77 14.11
C GLN A 23 1.19 7.72 12.63
N ARG A 24 0.50 6.65 12.26
CA ARG A 24 0.01 6.45 10.90
C ARG A 24 -1.43 5.97 10.97
N ALA A 25 -2.29 6.60 10.18
CA ALA A 25 -3.66 6.17 10.00
C ALA A 25 -4.06 6.33 8.52
N GLU A 26 -5.09 5.58 8.13
CA GLU A 26 -5.73 5.69 6.82
C GLU A 26 -7.12 6.30 6.99
N LEU A 27 -7.45 7.28 6.15
CA LEU A 27 -8.79 7.88 6.09
C LEU A 27 -9.60 7.19 4.99
N ILE A 28 -10.62 6.44 5.39
CA ILE A 28 -11.51 5.71 4.47
C ILE A 28 -12.96 6.05 4.85
N ASP A 29 -13.71 6.60 3.91
CA ASP A 29 -15.12 6.99 4.08
C ASP A 29 -15.39 7.87 5.31
N GLY A 30 -14.51 8.84 5.55
CA GLY A 30 -14.61 9.76 6.70
C GLY A 30 -14.26 9.12 8.05
N LYS A 31 -13.67 7.92 8.06
CA LYS A 31 -13.21 7.22 9.27
C LYS A 31 -11.70 7.04 9.26
N LEU A 32 -11.06 7.30 10.39
CA LEU A 32 -9.65 7.00 10.58
C LEU A 32 -9.45 5.56 11.05
N TYR A 33 -8.54 4.86 10.39
CA TYR A 33 -8.08 3.53 10.74
C TYR A 33 -6.61 3.61 11.14
N ASN A 34 -6.30 3.37 12.42
CA ASN A 34 -4.93 3.35 12.88
C ASN A 34 -4.17 2.18 12.25
N MET A 35 -3.00 2.46 11.70
CA MET A 35 -2.12 1.42 11.19
C MET A 35 -1.36 0.78 12.35
N ALA A 36 -1.54 -0.54 12.52
CA ALA A 36 -0.69 -1.30 13.42
C ALA A 36 0.73 -1.45 12.81
N PRO A 37 1.80 -1.41 13.62
CA PRO A 37 3.13 -1.72 13.16
C PRO A 37 3.16 -3.12 12.51
N PRO A 38 3.69 -3.27 11.29
CA PRO A 38 3.69 -4.54 10.59
C PRO A 38 4.61 -5.55 11.31
N THR A 39 4.15 -6.80 11.43
CA THR A 39 4.95 -7.86 12.04
C THR A 39 6.04 -8.35 11.11
N ARG A 40 7.04 -9.06 11.65
CA ARG A 40 8.09 -9.70 10.84
C ARG A 40 7.52 -10.66 9.78
N GLN A 41 6.47 -11.41 10.13
CA GLN A 41 5.79 -12.33 9.19
C GLN A 41 5.10 -11.55 8.07
N HIS A 42 4.40 -10.48 8.40
CA HIS A 42 3.78 -9.59 7.41
C HIS A 42 4.83 -9.05 6.42
N GLN A 43 5.98 -8.59 6.93
CA GLN A 43 7.09 -8.13 6.08
C GLN A 43 7.64 -9.23 5.17
N GLN A 44 7.83 -10.44 5.69
CA GLN A 44 8.31 -11.57 4.88
C GLN A 44 7.36 -11.89 3.71
N ILE A 45 6.05 -11.90 3.96
CA ILE A 45 5.04 -12.18 2.94
C ILE A 45 5.05 -11.09 1.86
N ILE A 46 5.05 -9.82 2.27
CA ILE A 46 5.06 -8.69 1.34
C ILE A 46 6.32 -8.69 0.48
N LEU A 47 7.50 -8.90 1.08
CA LEU A 47 8.75 -8.92 0.33
C LEU A 47 8.80 -10.07 -0.67
N TYR A 48 8.30 -11.25 -0.29
CA TYR A 48 8.20 -12.39 -1.21
C TYR A 48 7.27 -12.08 -2.39
N LEU A 49 6.09 -11.55 -2.13
CA LEU A 49 5.12 -11.21 -3.16
C LEU A 49 5.64 -10.12 -4.09
N ALA A 50 6.21 -9.04 -3.53
CA ALA A 50 6.80 -7.94 -4.30
C ALA A 50 7.91 -8.45 -5.22
N ARG A 51 8.77 -9.35 -4.74
CA ARG A 51 9.82 -9.98 -5.55
C ARG A 51 9.23 -10.77 -6.71
N LYS A 52 8.23 -11.63 -6.46
CA LYS A 52 7.60 -12.43 -7.53
C LYS A 52 6.95 -11.57 -8.61
N ILE A 53 6.33 -10.46 -8.21
CA ILE A 53 5.76 -9.50 -9.16
C ILE A 53 6.87 -8.82 -9.97
N SER A 54 7.94 -8.38 -9.32
CA SER A 54 9.10 -7.77 -10.00
C SER A 54 9.72 -8.73 -11.02
N ASP A 55 10.02 -9.96 -10.59
CA ASP A 55 10.63 -10.98 -11.45
C ASP A 55 9.77 -11.23 -12.71
N TYR A 56 8.45 -11.32 -12.55
CA TYR A 56 7.52 -11.49 -13.68
C TYR A 56 7.51 -10.29 -14.62
N ILE A 57 7.50 -9.07 -14.08
CA ILE A 57 7.53 -7.84 -14.89
C ILE A 57 8.83 -7.76 -15.69
N ASP A 58 9.96 -8.09 -15.07
CA ASP A 58 11.28 -8.04 -15.70
C ASP A 58 11.41 -9.10 -16.81
N GLU A 59 10.94 -10.33 -16.57
CA GLU A 59 10.89 -11.37 -17.61
C GLU A 59 10.11 -10.89 -18.85
N LYS A 60 8.93 -10.29 -18.65
CA LYS A 60 8.12 -9.80 -19.78
C LYS A 60 8.76 -8.62 -20.50
N LYS A 61 9.47 -7.73 -19.80
CA LYS A 61 10.22 -6.64 -20.43
C LYS A 61 11.38 -7.15 -21.28
N GLU A 62 12.10 -8.17 -20.80
CA GLU A 62 13.20 -8.77 -21.55
C GLU A 62 12.70 -9.56 -22.77
N VAL A 63 11.57 -10.25 -22.66
CA VAL A 63 10.91 -10.87 -23.83
C VAL A 63 10.60 -9.81 -24.89
N VAL A 64 10.00 -8.69 -24.50
CA VAL A 64 9.69 -7.58 -25.42
C VAL A 64 10.96 -7.05 -26.08
N LYS A 65 12.01 -6.73 -25.31
CA LYS A 65 13.31 -6.28 -25.87
C LYS A 65 13.93 -7.30 -26.82
N SER A 66 13.87 -8.60 -26.51
CA SER A 66 14.43 -9.66 -27.36
C SER A 66 13.69 -9.78 -28.69
N ILE A 67 12.37 -9.61 -28.71
CA ILE A 67 11.55 -9.58 -29.92
C ILE A 67 11.92 -8.36 -30.78
N TRP A 68 12.06 -7.18 -30.17
CA TRP A 68 12.47 -5.96 -30.88
C TRP A 68 13.88 -6.08 -31.48
N LEU A 69 14.83 -6.64 -30.75
CA LEU A 69 16.17 -6.92 -31.27
C LEU A 69 16.10 -7.89 -32.45
N ARG A 70 15.33 -8.97 -32.33
CA ARG A 70 15.21 -9.96 -33.41
C ARG A 70 14.55 -9.41 -34.68
N LEU A 71 13.65 -8.42 -34.55
CA LEU A 71 13.02 -7.73 -35.68
C LEU A 71 13.90 -6.62 -36.30
N LEU A 72 14.92 -6.12 -35.60
CA LEU A 72 15.87 -5.13 -36.12
C LEU A 72 16.99 -5.75 -36.97
N TYR A 73 17.15 -7.08 -36.94
CA TYR A 73 18.16 -7.83 -37.70
C TYR A 73 17.58 -8.65 -38.87
N PHE A 74 16.30 -8.43 -39.23
CA PHE A 74 15.64 -8.89 -40.45
C PHE A 74 15.00 -7.70 -41.16
#